data_AF-A0A1C9ZXM7-F1
#
_entry.id   AF-A0A1C9ZXM7-F1
#
_cell.length_a   1.000
_cell.length_b   1.000
_cell.length_c   1.000
_cell.angle_alpha   90.00
_cell.angle_beta   90.00
_cell.angle_gamma   90.00
#
_symmetry.space_group_name_H-M   'P 1'
#
loop_
_entity.id
_entity.type
_entity.pdbx_description
1 polymer ?
#
loop_
_entity_poly.entity_id
_entity_poly.type
_entity_poly.pdbx_seq_one_letter_code
_entity_poly.pdbx_strand_id
1 'polypeptide(L)' 'QASMIFNNLVDSATGFYKPLIKINNAQNLTKNKEHVLVKARNIDYNLVGVQGASYDNISASNTNLQEQFKERLALYN' A
#
# COMPACT_ATOMS: atom_id res chain seq x y z
N GLN A 1 -17.63 -2.93 -5.47
CA GLN A 1 -16.89 -1.98 -4.63
C GLN A 1 -15.73 -2.73 -4.02
N ALA A 2 -14.57 -2.09 -3.87
CA ALA A 2 -13.40 -2.68 -3.22
C ALA A 2 -12.88 -1.72 -2.15
N SER A 3 -12.28 -2.26 -1.09
CA SER A 3 -11.70 -1.47 -0.01
C SER A 3 -10.25 -1.90 0.23
N MET A 4 -9.33 -0.95 0.12
CA MET A 4 -7.93 -1.13 0.49
C MET A 4 -7.75 -0.70 1.94
N ILE A 5 -7.58 -1.68 2.83
CA ILE A 5 -7.43 -1.44 4.27
C ILE A 5 -5.97 -1.66 4.66
N PHE A 6 -5.34 -0.66 5.24
CA PHE A 6 -3.92 -0.70 5.58
C PHE A 6 -3.63 0.04 6.88
N ASN A 7 -2.43 -0.17 7.43
CA ASN A 7 -1.96 0.51 8.63
C ASN A 7 -0.51 0.99 8.44
N ASN A 8 0.02 1.68 9.45
CA ASN A 8 1.39 2.19 9.47
C ASN A 8 2.38 1.21 10.12
N LEU A 9 2.08 -0.10 10.17
CA LEU A 9 3.06 -1.07 10.66
C LEU A 9 4.22 -1.18 9.68
N VAL A 10 5.39 -0.84 10.19
CA VAL A 10 6.67 -1.07 9.54
C VAL A 10 7.10 -2.50 9.79
N ASP A 11 7.51 -3.19 8.74
CA ASP A 11 8.16 -4.48 8.83
C ASP A 11 9.60 -4.28 9.32
N SER A 12 9.96 -4.90 10.44
CA SER A 12 11.27 -4.71 11.06
C SER A 12 12.44 -5.26 10.24
N ALA A 13 12.18 -6.20 9.31
CA ALA A 13 13.22 -6.75 8.45
C ALA A 13 13.53 -5.84 7.26
N THR A 14 12.54 -5.07 6.79
CA THR A 14 12.69 -4.22 5.61
C THR A 14 12.83 -2.73 5.95
N GLY A 15 12.30 -2.29 7.09
CA GLY A 15 12.18 -0.87 7.45
C GLY A 15 11.08 -0.14 6.69
N PHE A 16 10.24 -0.84 5.91
CA PHE A 16 9.14 -0.27 5.12
C PHE A 16 7.77 -0.74 5.64
N TYR A 17 6.69 -0.04 5.26
CA TYR A 17 5.34 -0.52 5.50
C TYR A 17 5.11 -1.90 4.88
N LYS A 18 4.30 -2.72 5.55
CA LYS A 18 3.90 -4.01 4.98
C LYS A 18 3.12 -3.82 3.68
N PRO A 19 3.57 -4.40 2.55
CA PRO A 19 2.89 -4.22 1.27
C PRO A 19 1.58 -5.00 1.22
N LEU A 20 0.55 -4.40 0.63
CA LEU A 20 -0.74 -5.03 0.35
C LEU A 20 -0.70 -5.84 -0.94
N ILE A 21 0.10 -5.40 -1.92
CA ILE A 21 0.28 -6.08 -3.20
C ILE A 21 1.77 -6.31 -3.41
N LYS A 22 2.12 -7.55 -3.74
CA LYS A 22 3.48 -7.98 -4.07
C LYS A 22 3.49 -8.51 -5.49
N ILE A 23 4.27 -7.89 -6.37
CA ILE A 23 4.52 -8.39 -7.71
C ILE A 23 5.94 -8.98 -7.73
N ASN A 24 6.01 -10.30 -7.72
CA ASN A 24 7.28 -11.00 -7.85
C ASN A 24 7.68 -11.10 -9.33
N ASN A 25 8.97 -11.23 -9.59
CA ASN A 25 9.53 -11.29 -10.94
C ASN A 25 9.15 -10.06 -11.82
N ALA A 26 9.13 -8.87 -11.23
CA ALA A 26 8.73 -7.61 -11.86
C ALA A 26 9.67 -7.18 -13.01
N GLN A 27 10.91 -7.66 -13.04
CA GLN A 27 11.86 -7.53 -14.15
C GLN A 27 11.32 -8.12 -15.46
N ASN A 28 10.38 -9.08 -15.39
CA ASN A 28 9.78 -9.69 -16.57
C ASN A 28 8.57 -8.91 -17.12
N LEU A 29 8.12 -7.86 -16.43
CA LEU A 29 7.01 -7.05 -16.90
C LEU A 29 7.40 -6.28 -18.17
N THR A 30 6.51 -6.30 -19.16
CA THR A 30 6.67 -5.45 -20.35
C THR A 30 6.70 -3.99 -19.94
N LYS A 31 7.82 -3.31 -20.21
CA LYS A 31 7.99 -1.87 -19.94
C LYS A 31 7.03 -1.05 -20.81
N ASN A 32 6.69 0.15 -20.33
CA ASN A 32 5.86 1.14 -21.04
C ASN A 32 4.45 0.62 -21.41
N LYS A 33 3.97 -0.38 -20.67
CA LYS A 33 2.62 -0.95 -20.81
C LYS A 33 1.88 -0.79 -19.50
N GLU A 34 0.61 -0.42 -19.58
CA GLU A 34 -0.27 -0.42 -18.41
C GLU A 34 -0.57 -1.87 -17.99
N HIS A 35 -0.29 -2.17 -16.72
CA HIS A 35 -0.64 -3.43 -16.08
C HIS A 35 -1.72 -3.17 -15.03
N VAL A 36 -2.96 -3.51 -15.34
CA VAL A 36 -4.09 -3.29 -14.44
C VAL A 36 -4.08 -4.34 -13.32
N LEU A 37 -3.85 -3.90 -12.08
CA LEU A 37 -3.81 -4.77 -10.90
C LEU A 37 -5.19 -4.98 -10.26
N VAL A 38 -5.99 -3.90 -10.18
CA VAL A 38 -7.32 -3.91 -9.57
C VAL A 38 -8.25 -3.05 -10.38
N LYS A 39 -9.45 -3.58 -10.69
CA LYS A 39 -10.52 -2.84 -11.35
C LYS A 39 -11.82 -3.03 -10.58
N ALA A 40 -12.39 -1.94 -10.09
CA ALA A 40 -13.69 -1.92 -9.42
C ALA A 40 -14.42 -0.62 -9.76
N ARG A 41 -15.74 -0.62 -9.58
CA ARG A 41 -16.57 0.60 -9.79
C ARG A 41 -16.13 1.75 -8.88
N ASN A 42 -15.90 1.43 -7.60
CA ASN A 42 -15.38 2.32 -6.57
C ASN A 42 -14.28 1.56 -5.81
N ILE A 43 -13.20 2.25 -5.47
CA ILE A 43 -12.12 1.74 -4.61
C ILE A 43 -11.97 2.71 -3.45
N ASP A 44 -12.27 2.26 -2.24
CA ASP A 44 -12.13 3.04 -1.02
C ASP A 44 -10.77 2.74 -0.37
N TYR A 45 -10.12 3.77 0.17
CA TYR A 45 -8.84 3.63 0.87
C TYR A 45 -9.05 3.93 2.35
N ASN A 46 -8.64 3.03 3.22
CA ASN A 46 -8.93 3.09 4.65
C ASN A 46 -7.65 2.82 5.45
N LEU A 47 -7.13 3.87 6.09
CA LEU A 47 -6.06 3.74 7.07
C LEU A 47 -6.68 3.37 8.42
N VAL A 48 -6.26 2.24 8.98
CA VAL A 48 -6.70 1.77 10.30
C VAL A 48 -5.51 1.79 11.27
N GLY A 49 -5.80 2.17 12.52
CA GLY A 49 -4.84 2.03 13.62
C GLY A 49 -4.56 0.57 13.94
N VAL A 50 -3.44 0.31 14.61
CA VAL A 50 -3.15 -1.01 15.19
C VAL A 50 -3.28 -0.93 16.69
N GLN A 51 -3.92 -1.94 17.29
CA GLN A 51 -4.11 -2.01 18.72
C GLN A 51 -2.76 -1.93 19.45
N GLY A 52 -2.58 -0.93 20.31
CA GLY A 52 -1.33 -0.67 21.04
C GLY A 52 -0.31 0.24 20.35
N ALA A 53 -0.56 0.67 19.10
CA ALA A 53 0.21 1.75 18.47
C ALA A 53 -0.41 3.11 18.84
N SER A 54 0.40 4.07 19.28
CA SER A 54 -0.13 5.42 19.52
C SER A 54 -0.73 5.98 18.22
N TYR A 55 -1.96 6.48 18.31
CA TYR A 55 -2.64 7.19 17.22
C TYR A 55 -1.86 8.43 16.75
N ASP A 56 -0.84 8.86 17.51
CA ASP A 56 0.04 9.99 17.21
C ASP A 56 0.82 9.82 15.89
N ASN A 57 1.01 8.59 15.39
CA ASN A 57 1.68 8.34 14.10
C ASN A 57 0.73 8.37 12.88
N ILE A 58 -0.55 8.74 13.07
CA ILE A 58 -1.49 8.94 11.96
C ILE A 58 -1.36 10.36 11.37
N SER A 59 -0.67 11.28 12.06
CA SER A 59 -0.67 12.70 11.72
C SER A 59 0.51 13.22 10.89
N ALA A 60 1.40 12.38 10.34
CA ALA A 60 2.56 12.88 9.61
C ALA A 60 2.50 12.58 8.09
N SER A 61 1.90 13.55 7.37
CA SER A 61 2.49 14.14 6.15
C SER A 61 1.93 13.79 4.76
N ASN A 62 0.95 12.89 4.60
CA ASN A 62 0.23 12.74 3.31
C ASN A 62 -1.26 12.51 3.56
N THR A 63 -2.10 13.55 3.45
CA THR A 63 -3.55 13.43 3.69
C THR A 63 -4.28 12.58 2.63
N ASN A 64 -3.61 12.24 1.53
CA ASN A 64 -4.18 11.42 0.47
C ASN A 64 -3.96 9.91 0.72
N LEU A 65 -5.02 9.21 1.13
CA LEU A 65 -5.02 7.77 1.41
C LEU A 65 -4.69 6.92 0.16
N GLN A 66 -4.95 7.42 -1.05
CA GLN A 66 -4.56 6.76 -2.28
C GLN A 66 -3.04 6.78 -2.48
N GLU A 67 -2.36 7.88 -2.13
CA GLU A 67 -0.90 7.95 -2.21
C GLU A 67 -0.26 7.04 -1.15
N GLN A 68 -0.79 7.02 0.08
CA GLN A 68 -0.34 6.08 1.11
C GLN A 68 -0.50 4.61 0.67
N PHE A 69 -1.57 4.29 -0.06
CA PHE A 69 -1.74 2.94 -0.61
C PHE A 69 -0.62 2.58 -1.60
N LYS A 70 -0.15 3.52 -2.44
CA LYS A 70 0.93 3.26 -3.40
C LYS A 70 2.26 2.92 -2.70
N GLU A 71 2.52 3.49 -1.53
CA GLU A 71 3.69 3.14 -0.69
C GLU A 71 3.65 1.70 -0.17
N ARG A 72 2.53 1.00 -0.34
CA ARG A 72 2.30 -0.40 0.06
C ARG A 72 2.15 -1.33 -1.15
N LEU A 73 2.62 -0.90 -2.33
CA LEU A 73 2.81 -1.75 -3.51
C LEU A 73 4.31 -2.05 -3.66
N ALA A 74 4.67 -3.34 -3.64
CA ALA A 74 6.06 -3.76 -3.79
C ALA A 74 6.27 -4.54 -5.09
N LEU A 75 7.27 -4.13 -5.87
CA LEU A 75 7.75 -4.83 -7.06
C LEU A 75 9.10 -5.47 -6.71
N TYR A 76 9.19 -6.80 -6.83
CA TYR A 76 10.41 -7.57 -6.56
C TYR A 76 10.98 -8.10 -7.88
N ASN A 77 12.28 -7.96 -8.05
CA ASN A 77 13.02 -8.55 -9.18
C ASN A 77 13.34 -10.03 -8.92
#